data_AF-A0A519Y3A6-F1
#
_entry.id   AF-A0A519Y3A6-F1
#
_cell.length_a   1.000
_cell.length_b   1.000
_cell.length_c   1.000
_cell.angle_alpha   90.00
_cell.angle_beta   90.00
_cell.angle_gamma   90.00
#
_symmetry.space_group_name_H-M   'P 1'
#
loop_
_entity.id
_entity.type
_entity.pdbx_description
1 polymer ?
#
loop_
_entity_poly.entity_id
_entity_poly.type
_entity_poly.pdbx_seq_one_letter_code
_entity_poly.pdbx_strand_id
1 'polypeptide(L)'
;MANTRDYIYYDYTKSLCPECLMLCDAKIVFQDAKVFMLKNCKVHGDSKVMIADDVEYYKQIRNYNKQSEMPLKFNTKVHYGCPYDCGLCTDHEQHSCLTVIEVTDRCNLACPTCYAMSSPNYGRHRTLEEINRMMDVVVANEGEPDVVQLSGGEPTVHPDFFAILDLAKTKPIKHLMVNTNGIRIAKDINFVEKLASYMPDFEIYLQFDSFDAGVLTRLRGEDLTEVRKKAIANLNQFNVSTTLVVTLQKG
;
A
#
# COMPACT_ATOMS: atom_id res chain seq x y z
N MET A 1 28.50 -28.25 32.54
CA MET A 1 28.02 -28.01 31.15
C MET A 1 27.78 -26.53 31.02
N ALA A 2 28.22 -25.89 29.93
CA ALA A 2 27.91 -24.49 29.71
C ALA A 2 26.40 -24.34 29.53
N ASN A 3 25.77 -23.41 30.26
CA ASN A 3 24.36 -23.08 30.12
C ASN A 3 24.17 -22.22 28.85
N THR A 4 24.19 -22.86 27.68
CA THR A 4 24.12 -22.20 26.37
C THR A 4 22.67 -22.00 25.93
N ARG A 5 22.39 -20.87 25.28
CA ARG A 5 21.11 -20.66 24.59
C ARG A 5 21.00 -21.56 23.36
N ASP A 6 19.77 -21.89 22.98
CA ASP A 6 19.38 -22.67 21.81
C ASP A 6 19.32 -21.83 20.51
N TYR A 7 19.88 -20.63 20.53
CA TYR A 7 19.92 -19.70 19.40
C TYR A 7 21.23 -18.91 19.38
N ILE A 8 21.56 -18.37 18.20
CA ILE A 8 22.68 -17.43 18.01
C ILE A 8 22.12 -16.01 18.04
N TYR A 9 22.66 -15.14 18.89
CA TYR A 9 22.36 -13.71 18.85
C TYR A 9 23.01 -13.07 17.62
N TYR A 10 22.22 -12.30 16.85
CA TYR A 10 22.70 -11.63 15.64
C TYR A 10 22.72 -10.10 15.79
N ASP A 11 21.61 -9.50 16.21
CA ASP A 11 21.49 -8.03 16.27
C ASP A 11 20.48 -7.60 17.34
N TYR A 12 20.49 -6.32 17.68
CA TYR A 12 19.53 -5.67 18.57
C TYR A 12 18.77 -4.58 17.83
N THR A 13 17.48 -4.47 18.10
CA THR A 13 16.61 -3.47 17.49
C THR A 13 15.47 -3.10 18.42
N LYS A 14 14.58 -2.21 17.97
CA LYS A 14 13.31 -1.92 18.65
C LYS A 14 12.15 -2.48 17.83
N SER A 15 11.05 -2.79 18.50
CA SER A 15 9.82 -3.25 17.87
C SER A 15 8.61 -2.77 18.65
N LEU A 16 7.41 -3.08 18.15
CA LEU A 16 6.16 -2.87 18.88
C LEU A 16 5.70 -4.18 19.53
N CYS A 17 5.20 -4.06 20.76
CA CYS A 17 4.50 -5.13 21.45
C CYS A 17 3.25 -5.52 20.65
N PRO A 18 3.00 -6.82 20.40
CA PRO A 18 1.84 -7.24 19.59
C PRO A 18 0.48 -6.97 20.26
N GLU A 19 0.47 -6.71 21.57
CA GLU A 19 -0.76 -6.50 22.35
C GLU A 19 -1.05 -5.01 22.56
N CYS A 20 -0.12 -4.25 23.16
CA CYS A 20 -0.34 -2.83 23.45
C CYS A 20 0.26 -1.85 22.44
N LEU A 21 0.97 -2.34 21.42
CA LEU A 21 1.63 -1.52 20.41
C LEU A 21 2.67 -0.51 20.95
N MET A 22 3.06 -0.64 22.22
CA MET A 22 4.13 0.17 22.81
C MET A 22 5.49 -0.28 22.32
N LEU A 23 6.41 0.67 22.19
CA LEU A 23 7.79 0.42 21.82
C LEU A 23 8.47 -0.49 22.86
N CYS A 24 9.18 -1.51 22.38
CA CYS A 24 9.87 -2.50 23.18
C CYS A 24 11.22 -2.87 22.56
N ASP A 25 12.13 -3.37 23.41
CA ASP A 25 13.43 -3.86 22.97
C ASP A 25 13.27 -5.22 22.31
N ALA A 26 14.04 -5.45 21.25
CA ALA A 26 14.03 -6.70 20.52
C ALA A 26 15.43 -7.17 20.12
N LYS A 27 15.59 -8.49 20.00
CA LYS A 27 16.80 -9.14 19.50
C LYS A 27 16.47 -9.91 18.24
N ILE A 28 17.36 -9.86 17.27
CA ILE A 28 17.35 -10.76 16.12
C ILE A 28 18.23 -11.95 16.47
N VAL A 29 17.68 -13.15 16.31
CA VAL A 29 18.36 -14.41 16.61
C VAL A 29 18.20 -15.41 15.49
N PHE A 30 19.20 -16.28 15.32
CA PHE A 30 19.13 -17.42 14.41
C PHE A 30 18.86 -18.69 15.21
N GLN A 31 17.81 -19.41 14.82
CA GLN A 31 17.38 -20.65 15.45
C GLN A 31 16.73 -21.54 14.41
N ASP A 32 17.06 -22.84 14.40
CA ASP A 32 16.50 -23.82 13.46
C ASP A 32 16.56 -23.39 11.98
N ALA A 33 17.70 -22.84 11.56
CA ALA A 33 17.96 -22.29 10.22
C ALA A 33 17.03 -21.13 9.80
N LYS A 34 16.33 -20.50 10.76
CA LYS A 34 15.40 -19.38 10.54
C LYS A 34 15.82 -18.16 11.36
N VAL A 35 15.26 -17.01 11.02
CA VAL A 35 15.50 -15.75 11.71
C VAL A 35 14.27 -15.38 12.54
N PHE A 36 14.48 -15.16 13.82
CA PHE A 36 13.42 -14.76 14.75
C PHE A 36 13.73 -13.42 15.38
N MET A 37 12.68 -12.63 15.61
CA MET A 37 12.71 -11.45 16.45
C MET A 37 12.11 -11.80 17.82
N LEU A 38 12.93 -11.72 18.86
CA LEU A 38 12.52 -11.86 20.25
C LEU A 38 12.25 -10.48 20.82
N LYS A 39 11.03 -10.20 21.27
CA LYS A 39 10.62 -8.90 21.81
C LYS A 39 10.32 -9.02 23.29
N ASN A 40 10.70 -8.02 24.09
CA ASN A 40 10.40 -7.98 25.52
C ASN A 40 9.57 -6.75 25.89
N CYS A 41 8.28 -6.94 26.15
CA CYS A 41 7.39 -5.89 26.65
C CYS A 41 7.39 -5.88 28.18
N LYS A 42 7.53 -4.69 28.78
CA LYS A 42 7.49 -4.53 30.25
C LYS A 42 6.14 -4.91 30.90
N VAL A 43 5.08 -4.99 30.10
CA VAL A 43 3.71 -5.31 30.56
C VAL A 43 3.30 -6.73 30.15
N HIS A 44 3.50 -7.09 28.88
CA HIS A 44 3.01 -8.37 28.32
C HIS A 44 4.09 -9.46 28.24
N GLY A 45 5.32 -9.17 28.66
CA GLY A 45 6.43 -10.13 28.67
C GLY A 45 7.03 -10.40 27.29
N ASP A 46 7.55 -11.62 27.12
CA ASP A 46 8.30 -12.02 25.93
C ASP A 46 7.38 -12.47 24.79
N SER A 47 7.72 -12.08 23.56
CA SER A 47 7.09 -12.61 22.35
C SER A 47 8.15 -12.94 21.29
N LYS A 48 7.84 -13.92 20.43
CA LYS A 48 8.73 -14.41 19.38
C LYS A 48 7.99 -14.46 18.05
N VAL A 49 8.58 -13.87 17.02
CA VAL A 49 8.03 -13.90 15.65
C VAL A 49 9.14 -14.27 14.67
N MET A 50 8.81 -15.12 13.69
CA MET A 50 9.72 -15.42 12.58
C MET A 50 9.70 -14.25 11.61
N ILE A 51 10.87 -13.74 11.23
CA ILE A 51 11.00 -12.60 10.31
C ILE A 51 11.69 -12.96 8.99
N ALA A 52 12.38 -14.10 8.93
CA ALA A 52 12.85 -14.71 7.69
C ALA A 52 12.99 -16.23 7.88
N ASP A 53 12.79 -16.98 6.80
CA ASP A 53 12.93 -18.44 6.74
C ASP A 53 14.31 -18.90 6.25
N ASP A 54 15.15 -17.97 5.79
CA ASP A 54 16.53 -18.20 5.35
C ASP A 54 17.50 -17.23 6.04
N VAL A 55 18.44 -17.78 6.80
CA VAL A 55 19.47 -17.03 7.54
C VAL A 55 20.51 -16.41 6.61
N GLU A 56 20.93 -17.09 5.55
CA GLU A 56 21.98 -16.58 4.66
C GLU A 56 21.44 -15.45 3.79
N TYR A 57 20.22 -15.59 3.28
CA TYR A 57 19.54 -14.50 2.60
C TYR A 57 19.42 -13.27 3.52
N TYR A 58 18.95 -13.45 4.76
CA TYR A 58 18.80 -12.35 5.73
C TYR A 58 20.11 -11.62 6.06
N LYS A 59 21.25 -12.31 6.04
CA LYS A 59 22.56 -11.66 6.17
C LYS A 59 22.91 -10.86 4.93
N GLN A 60 22.65 -11.41 3.76
CA GLN A 60 23.04 -10.83 2.48
C GLN A 60 22.26 -9.58 2.10
N ILE A 61 20.98 -9.43 2.51
CA ILE A 61 20.15 -8.28 2.09
C ILE A 61 20.81 -6.92 2.38
N ARG A 62 21.60 -6.81 3.47
CA ARG A 62 22.27 -5.54 3.84
C ARG A 62 23.38 -5.15 2.88
N ASN A 63 23.94 -6.10 2.12
CA ASN A 63 24.97 -5.84 1.12
C ASN A 63 24.41 -5.17 -0.15
N TYR A 64 23.09 -5.16 -0.33
CA TYR A 64 22.42 -4.61 -1.50
C TYR A 64 21.69 -3.29 -1.21
N ASN A 65 21.90 -2.71 -0.02
CA ASN A 65 21.33 -1.41 0.31
C ASN A 65 21.93 -0.34 -0.62
N LYS A 66 21.05 0.43 -1.27
CA LYS A 66 21.44 1.64 -2.01
C LYS A 66 21.62 2.82 -1.06
N GLN A 67 22.27 3.87 -1.55
CA GLN A 67 22.31 5.16 -0.86
C GLN A 67 20.89 5.71 -0.65
N SER A 68 20.67 6.35 0.50
CA SER A 68 19.43 7.06 0.81
C SER A 68 19.12 8.12 -0.25
N GLU A 69 17.86 8.21 -0.64
CA GLU A 69 17.33 9.27 -1.50
C GLU A 69 16.31 10.04 -0.68
N MET A 70 16.45 11.36 -0.58
CA MET A 70 15.67 12.16 0.37
C MET A 70 14.61 12.98 -0.37
N PRO A 71 13.43 13.22 0.23
CA PRO A 71 12.49 14.18 -0.31
C PRO A 71 13.10 15.59 -0.24
N LEU A 72 12.65 16.49 -1.12
CA LEU A 72 13.00 17.91 -1.11
C LEU A 72 12.45 18.63 0.12
N LYS A 73 11.35 18.13 0.68
CA LYS A 73 10.68 18.70 1.84
C LYS A 73 10.16 17.60 2.75
N PHE A 74 10.33 17.79 4.06
CA PHE A 74 9.69 16.97 5.09
C PHE A 74 8.41 17.65 5.60
N ASN A 75 7.40 16.85 5.96
CA ASN A 75 6.10 17.35 6.41
C ASN A 75 5.90 17.23 7.93
N THR A 76 6.57 16.28 8.57
CA THR A 76 6.37 15.97 9.99
C THR A 76 7.60 16.38 10.82
N LYS A 77 7.38 17.15 11.89
CA LYS A 77 8.41 17.48 12.88
C LYS A 77 8.59 16.31 13.84
N VAL A 78 9.83 16.06 14.26
CA VAL A 78 10.16 15.01 15.22
C VAL A 78 10.22 15.61 16.63
N HIS A 79 9.45 15.06 17.56
CA HIS A 79 9.35 15.48 18.96
C HIS A 79 9.67 14.32 19.93
N TYR A 80 9.03 13.17 19.72
CA TYR A 80 9.15 11.94 20.49
C TYR A 80 9.94 10.83 19.77
N GLY A 81 10.19 11.00 18.47
CA GLY A 81 10.93 10.04 17.62
C GLY A 81 10.05 8.95 17.01
N CYS A 82 10.64 8.14 16.13
CA CYS A 82 9.98 6.98 15.55
C CYS A 82 9.62 5.93 16.62
N PRO A 83 8.37 5.41 16.68
CA PRO A 83 7.28 5.56 15.71
C PRO A 83 6.18 6.57 16.12
N TYR A 84 6.41 7.39 17.15
CA TYR A 84 5.38 8.27 17.72
C TYR A 84 5.13 9.54 16.89
N ASP A 85 6.10 9.98 16.08
CA ASP A 85 5.94 11.09 15.12
C ASP A 85 5.92 10.58 13.67
N CYS A 86 5.23 9.47 13.42
CA CYS A 86 5.20 8.85 12.10
C CYS A 86 4.57 9.78 11.04
N GLY A 87 5.19 9.82 9.86
CA GLY A 87 4.87 10.67 8.72
C GLY A 87 6.14 10.90 7.90
N LEU A 88 6.14 11.81 6.91
CA LEU A 88 7.37 12.13 6.18
C LEU A 88 8.25 13.07 7.03
N CYS A 89 8.93 12.50 8.03
CA CYS A 89 9.80 13.19 8.98
C CYS A 89 11.30 13.01 8.63
N THR A 90 12.17 13.75 9.31
CA THR A 90 13.63 13.75 9.04
C THR A 90 14.35 12.45 9.40
N ASP A 91 13.71 11.54 10.12
CA ASP A 91 14.25 10.20 10.39
C ASP A 91 14.07 9.25 9.20
N HIS A 92 13.28 9.63 8.18
CA HIS A 92 13.15 8.85 6.95
C HIS A 92 14.33 9.07 6.02
N GLU A 93 14.96 7.95 5.64
CA GLU A 93 16.12 7.87 4.72
C GLU A 93 15.68 7.56 3.26
N GLN A 94 14.40 7.76 2.94
CA GLN A 94 13.84 7.45 1.63
C GLN A 94 12.77 8.47 1.22
N HIS A 95 12.74 8.81 -0.07
CA HIS A 95 11.72 9.63 -0.72
C HIS A 95 10.46 8.80 -0.98
N SER A 96 9.37 9.43 -1.41
CA SER A 96 8.10 8.73 -1.64
C SER A 96 8.08 8.04 -3.02
N CYS A 97 8.58 6.80 -3.11
CA CYS A 97 8.63 6.07 -4.39
C CYS A 97 7.24 5.85 -5.02
N LEU A 98 6.20 5.67 -4.19
CA LEU A 98 4.80 5.64 -4.61
C LEU A 98 3.99 6.39 -3.56
N THR A 99 3.30 7.46 -3.99
CA THR A 99 2.40 8.22 -3.12
C THR A 99 0.95 7.87 -3.41
N VAL A 100 0.22 7.45 -2.40
CA VAL A 100 -1.21 7.16 -2.50
C VAL A 100 -2.02 8.39 -2.11
N ILE A 101 -2.91 8.85 -3.00
CA ILE A 101 -3.88 9.91 -2.71
C ILE A 101 -5.27 9.29 -2.65
N GLU A 102 -5.87 9.32 -1.45
CA GLU A 102 -7.23 8.85 -1.23
C GLU A 102 -8.24 9.93 -1.60
N VAL A 103 -8.89 9.76 -2.76
CA VAL A 103 -9.85 10.76 -3.29
C VAL A 103 -11.24 10.60 -2.69
N THR A 104 -11.53 9.47 -2.04
CA THR A 104 -12.81 9.22 -1.37
C THR A 104 -12.74 8.13 -0.31
N ASP A 105 -13.58 8.20 0.71
CA ASP A 105 -13.81 7.07 1.64
C ASP A 105 -14.83 6.04 1.11
N ARG A 106 -15.61 6.42 0.09
CA ARG A 106 -16.75 5.63 -0.40
C ARG A 106 -16.28 4.54 -1.33
N CYS A 107 -16.92 3.39 -1.23
CA CYS A 107 -16.72 2.26 -2.13
C CYS A 107 -18.08 1.71 -2.56
N ASN A 108 -18.17 1.15 -3.77
CA ASN A 108 -19.36 0.39 -4.20
C ASN A 108 -19.36 -1.07 -3.69
N LEU A 109 -18.36 -1.45 -2.87
CA LEU A 109 -18.26 -2.72 -2.15
C LEU A 109 -18.14 -2.48 -0.64
N ALA A 110 -18.38 -3.53 0.15
CA ALA A 110 -18.13 -3.56 1.60
C ALA A 110 -17.32 -4.83 1.95
N CYS A 111 -16.10 -4.93 1.41
CA CYS A 111 -15.29 -6.14 1.49
C CYS A 111 -14.94 -6.52 2.95
N PRO A 112 -15.11 -7.80 3.35
CA PRO A 112 -14.72 -8.27 4.69
C PRO A 112 -13.25 -8.04 5.04
N THR A 113 -12.36 -7.98 4.05
CA THR A 113 -10.92 -7.78 4.24
C THR A 113 -10.47 -6.32 4.14
N CYS A 114 -11.40 -5.37 3.96
CA CYS A 114 -11.05 -3.96 3.77
C CYS A 114 -10.52 -3.33 5.07
N TYR A 115 -9.22 -3.02 5.12
CA TYR A 115 -8.64 -2.33 6.28
C TYR A 115 -9.18 -0.90 6.46
N ALA A 116 -9.62 -0.25 5.37
CA ALA A 116 -10.17 1.10 5.40
C ALA A 116 -11.66 1.16 5.80
N MET A 117 -12.33 0.00 5.91
CA MET A 117 -13.77 -0.11 6.18
C MET A 117 -14.65 0.72 5.23
N SER A 118 -14.16 1.01 4.02
CA SER A 118 -14.91 1.73 2.99
C SER A 118 -16.17 0.98 2.61
N SER A 119 -17.25 1.72 2.40
CA SER A 119 -18.55 1.17 2.00
C SER A 119 -19.38 2.21 1.24
N PRO A 120 -20.53 1.83 0.64
CA PRO A 120 -21.37 2.80 -0.07
C PRO A 120 -21.89 3.92 0.82
N ASN A 121 -22.05 3.64 2.12
CA ASN A 121 -22.69 4.52 3.10
C ASN A 121 -21.69 5.18 4.07
N TYR A 122 -20.39 4.97 3.90
CA TYR A 122 -19.36 5.49 4.79
C TYR A 122 -18.57 6.65 4.18
N GLY A 123 -18.33 7.67 4.99
CA GLY A 123 -17.44 8.79 4.68
C GLY A 123 -17.89 9.68 3.50
N ARG A 124 -16.92 10.31 2.82
CA ARG A 124 -17.17 11.36 1.82
C ARG A 124 -16.25 11.28 0.61
N HIS A 125 -16.63 12.00 -0.43
CA HIS A 125 -15.74 12.39 -1.52
C HIS A 125 -14.88 13.60 -1.08
N ARG A 126 -13.61 13.64 -1.47
CA ARG A 126 -12.79 14.84 -1.29
C ARG A 126 -13.13 15.83 -2.39
N THR A 127 -13.09 17.13 -2.11
CA THR A 127 -13.32 18.12 -3.15
C THR A 127 -12.11 18.16 -4.10
N LEU A 128 -12.30 18.62 -5.34
CA LEU A 128 -11.19 18.87 -6.25
C LEU A 128 -10.14 19.82 -5.66
N GLU A 129 -10.56 20.77 -4.83
CA GLU A 129 -9.64 21.68 -4.14
C GLU A 129 -8.78 20.95 -3.09
N GLU A 130 -9.38 20.06 -2.29
CA GLU A 130 -8.62 19.23 -1.34
C GLU A 130 -7.63 18.34 -2.07
N ILE A 131 -8.07 17.68 -3.16
CA ILE A 131 -7.21 16.80 -3.96
C ILE A 131 -6.08 17.59 -4.63
N ASN A 132 -6.36 18.78 -5.16
CA ASN A 132 -5.32 19.66 -5.70
C ASN A 132 -4.27 20.00 -4.63
N ARG A 133 -4.70 20.37 -3.43
CA ARG A 133 -3.78 20.66 -2.31
C ARG A 133 -2.96 19.43 -1.91
N MET A 134 -3.56 18.23 -1.91
CA MET A 134 -2.82 16.99 -1.67
C MET A 134 -1.73 16.78 -2.72
N MET A 135 -2.07 16.89 -4.00
CA MET A 135 -1.10 16.78 -5.10
C MET A 135 0.00 17.85 -5.01
N ASP A 136 -0.35 19.09 -4.64
CA ASP A 136 0.62 20.18 -4.45
C ASP A 136 1.61 19.87 -3.32
N VAL A 137 1.16 19.23 -2.24
CA VAL A 137 2.05 18.74 -1.17
C VAL A 137 3.01 17.69 -1.72
N VAL A 138 2.50 16.67 -2.44
CA VAL A 138 3.35 15.62 -3.05
C VAL A 138 4.40 16.21 -3.98
N VAL A 139 4.01 17.16 -4.84
CA VAL A 139 4.94 17.88 -5.73
C VAL A 139 5.96 18.69 -4.92
N ALA A 140 5.56 19.33 -3.83
CA ALA A 140 6.51 20.03 -2.96
C ALA A 140 7.49 19.09 -2.23
N ASN A 141 7.08 17.84 -1.96
CA ASN A 141 7.93 16.84 -1.34
C ASN A 141 8.93 16.23 -2.32
N GLU A 142 8.54 15.96 -3.56
CA GLU A 142 9.32 15.15 -4.50
C GLU A 142 9.85 15.95 -5.71
N GLY A 143 9.30 17.14 -5.98
CA GLY A 143 9.56 17.92 -7.19
C GLY A 143 8.86 17.32 -8.42
N GLU A 144 9.32 16.14 -8.84
CA GLU A 144 8.74 15.34 -9.92
C GLU A 144 8.40 13.95 -9.38
N PRO A 145 7.22 13.74 -8.75
CA PRO A 145 6.85 12.47 -8.15
C PRO A 145 6.92 11.32 -9.17
N ASP A 146 7.61 10.24 -8.82
CA ASP A 146 7.78 9.09 -9.73
C ASP A 146 6.45 8.38 -10.00
N VAL A 147 5.71 8.03 -8.94
CA VAL A 147 4.39 7.39 -9.05
C VAL A 147 3.41 8.02 -8.08
N VAL A 148 2.26 8.45 -8.59
CA VAL A 148 1.09 8.80 -7.77
C VAL A 148 -0.04 7.84 -8.07
N GLN A 149 -0.53 7.17 -7.03
CA GLN A 149 -1.68 6.27 -7.12
C GLN A 149 -2.94 6.94 -6.54
N LEU A 150 -3.96 7.10 -7.37
CA LEU A 150 -5.29 7.49 -6.92
C LEU A 150 -5.99 6.26 -6.33
N SER A 151 -6.46 6.41 -5.09
CA SER A 151 -7.08 5.35 -4.30
C SER A 151 -8.18 5.91 -3.40
N GLY A 152 -8.50 5.22 -2.31
CA GLY A 152 -9.51 5.56 -1.31
C GLY A 152 -10.32 4.32 -0.95
N GLY A 153 -11.65 4.45 -1.00
CA GLY A 153 -12.53 3.31 -1.22
C GLY A 153 -12.44 2.84 -2.68
N GLU A 154 -13.39 3.23 -3.52
CA GLU A 154 -13.32 3.00 -4.97
C GLU A 154 -13.24 4.36 -5.69
N PRO A 155 -12.08 4.79 -6.20
CA PRO A 155 -11.93 6.13 -6.79
C PRO A 155 -12.86 6.34 -7.98
N THR A 156 -13.21 5.29 -8.74
CA THR A 156 -14.06 5.43 -9.91
C THR A 156 -15.54 5.73 -9.59
N VAL A 157 -15.95 5.66 -8.31
CA VAL A 157 -17.28 6.15 -7.87
C VAL A 157 -17.30 7.65 -7.56
N HIS A 158 -16.14 8.32 -7.55
CA HIS A 158 -16.09 9.77 -7.34
C HIS A 158 -16.81 10.50 -8.48
N PRO A 159 -17.71 11.46 -8.21
CA PRO A 159 -18.45 12.18 -9.25
C PRO A 159 -17.51 12.92 -10.21
N ASP A 160 -16.46 13.55 -9.68
CA ASP A 160 -15.45 14.28 -10.44
C ASP A 160 -14.24 13.43 -10.88
N PHE A 161 -14.37 12.09 -10.99
CA PHE A 161 -13.23 11.20 -11.25
C PHE A 161 -12.34 11.63 -12.42
N PHE A 162 -12.91 11.96 -13.58
CA PHE A 162 -12.11 12.40 -14.73
C PHE A 162 -11.48 13.79 -14.52
N ALA A 163 -12.16 14.71 -13.84
CA ALA A 163 -11.56 16.00 -13.49
C ALA A 163 -10.37 15.85 -12.54
N ILE A 164 -10.37 14.83 -11.67
CA ILE A 164 -9.21 14.49 -10.83
C ILE A 164 -8.06 13.97 -11.69
N LEU A 165 -8.32 13.11 -12.68
CA LEU A 165 -7.29 12.64 -13.61
C LEU A 165 -6.71 13.78 -14.45
N ASP A 166 -7.56 14.66 -14.97
CA ASP A 166 -7.15 15.85 -15.71
C ASP A 166 -6.26 16.74 -14.84
N LEU A 167 -6.67 16.97 -13.59
CA LEU A 167 -5.89 17.70 -12.61
C LEU A 167 -4.52 17.05 -12.35
N ALA A 168 -4.48 15.73 -12.16
CA ALA A 168 -3.22 15.00 -11.96
C ALA A 168 -2.26 15.18 -13.14
N LYS A 169 -2.75 15.15 -14.38
CA LYS A 169 -1.94 15.37 -15.59
C LYS A 169 -1.43 16.82 -15.74
N THR A 170 -1.96 17.79 -14.99
CA THR A 170 -1.37 19.14 -14.93
C THR A 170 -0.15 19.24 -14.00
N LYS A 171 0.11 18.20 -13.20
CA LYS A 171 1.23 18.15 -12.25
C LYS A 171 2.43 17.43 -12.88
N PRO A 172 3.66 17.66 -12.40
CA PRO A 172 4.86 16.97 -12.88
C PRO A 172 4.97 15.52 -12.35
N ILE A 173 3.87 14.78 -12.36
CA ILE A 173 3.82 13.37 -11.96
C ILE A 173 4.29 12.53 -13.13
N LYS A 174 5.34 11.72 -12.93
CA LYS A 174 5.91 10.92 -14.02
C LYS A 174 4.99 9.77 -14.40
N HIS A 175 4.42 9.04 -13.45
CA HIS A 175 3.51 7.92 -13.72
C HIS A 175 2.26 7.99 -12.85
N LEU A 176 1.08 7.98 -13.47
CA LEU A 176 -0.20 8.04 -12.78
C LEU A 176 -0.85 6.65 -12.71
N MET A 177 -1.27 6.23 -11.53
CA MET A 177 -1.88 4.93 -11.30
C MET A 177 -3.27 5.07 -10.69
N VAL A 178 -4.22 4.21 -11.08
CA VAL A 178 -5.56 4.17 -10.46
C VAL A 178 -5.78 2.79 -9.82
N ASN A 179 -5.94 2.77 -8.50
CA ASN A 179 -6.32 1.58 -7.75
C ASN A 179 -7.83 1.38 -7.78
N THR A 180 -8.29 0.28 -8.35
CA THR A 180 -9.73 0.04 -8.55
C THR A 180 -10.09 -1.43 -8.39
N ASN A 181 -11.32 -1.66 -7.91
CA ASN A 181 -11.97 -2.96 -7.93
C ASN A 181 -12.47 -3.38 -9.32
N GLY A 182 -12.38 -2.52 -10.34
CA GLY A 182 -12.67 -2.85 -11.73
C GLY A 182 -14.15 -3.01 -12.09
N ILE A 183 -15.09 -2.77 -11.18
CA ILE A 183 -16.53 -2.89 -11.46
C ILE A 183 -16.95 -1.94 -12.58
N ARG A 184 -16.49 -0.68 -12.55
CA ARG A 184 -16.83 0.31 -13.59
C ARG A 184 -16.18 -0.06 -14.93
N ILE A 185 -14.93 -0.52 -14.90
CA ILE A 185 -14.19 -1.01 -16.08
C ILE A 185 -14.94 -2.17 -16.75
N ALA A 186 -15.49 -3.11 -15.97
CA ALA A 186 -16.24 -4.24 -16.51
C ALA A 186 -17.59 -3.85 -17.13
N LYS A 187 -18.21 -2.76 -16.66
CA LYS A 187 -19.58 -2.37 -17.02
C LYS A 187 -19.67 -1.29 -18.10
N ASP A 188 -18.65 -0.45 -18.23
CA ASP A 188 -18.67 0.72 -19.10
C ASP A 188 -17.43 0.75 -19.98
N ILE A 189 -17.58 0.35 -21.25
CA ILE A 189 -16.47 0.31 -22.20
C ILE A 189 -15.99 1.72 -22.61
N ASN A 190 -16.89 2.70 -22.64
CA ASN A 190 -16.57 4.09 -22.97
C ASN A 190 -15.73 4.72 -21.85
N PHE A 191 -15.95 4.30 -20.60
CA PHE A 191 -15.09 4.66 -19.49
C PHE A 191 -13.66 4.15 -19.71
N VAL A 192 -13.48 2.92 -20.19
CA VAL A 192 -12.15 2.35 -20.48
C VAL A 192 -11.48 3.04 -21.67
N GLU A 193 -12.23 3.34 -22.73
CA GLU A 193 -11.74 4.14 -23.86
C GLU A 193 -11.23 5.51 -23.37
N LYS A 194 -12.00 6.18 -22.49
CA LYS A 194 -11.59 7.46 -21.92
C LYS A 194 -10.36 7.32 -21.02
N LEU A 195 -10.24 6.26 -20.22
CA LEU A 195 -9.04 5.96 -19.45
C LEU A 195 -7.80 5.79 -20.35
N ALA A 196 -7.95 5.12 -21.49
CA ALA A 196 -6.86 4.92 -22.43
C ALA A 196 -6.29 6.23 -22.98
N SER A 197 -7.10 7.30 -23.03
CA SER A 197 -6.63 8.63 -23.45
C SER A 197 -5.61 9.29 -22.51
N TYR A 198 -5.40 8.76 -21.30
CA TYR A 198 -4.40 9.25 -20.35
C TYR A 198 -3.01 8.61 -20.51
N MET A 199 -2.86 7.65 -21.43
CA MET A 199 -1.57 7.05 -21.78
C MET A 199 -0.76 7.99 -22.72
N PRO A 200 0.59 7.92 -22.73
CA PRO A 200 1.46 7.06 -21.91
C PRO A 200 1.52 7.50 -20.43
N ASP A 201 2.25 6.73 -19.62
CA ASP A 201 2.48 7.03 -18.20
C ASP A 201 1.19 7.03 -17.35
N PHE A 202 0.34 6.06 -17.66
CA PHE A 202 -0.89 5.78 -16.95
C PHE A 202 -1.10 4.27 -16.82
N GLU A 203 -1.54 3.82 -15.64
CA GLU A 203 -1.73 2.41 -15.34
C GLU A 203 -2.92 2.14 -14.44
N ILE A 204 -3.59 1.01 -14.67
CA ILE A 204 -4.62 0.48 -13.77
C ILE A 204 -4.00 -0.52 -12.80
N TYR A 205 -4.12 -0.23 -11.51
CA TYR A 205 -3.79 -1.14 -10.42
C TYR A 205 -5.08 -1.89 -10.04
N LEU A 206 -5.29 -3.02 -10.73
CA LEU A 206 -6.55 -3.76 -10.68
C LEU A 206 -6.51 -4.77 -9.53
N GLN A 207 -7.39 -4.58 -8.56
CA GLN A 207 -7.64 -5.60 -7.55
C GLN A 207 -8.08 -6.90 -8.23
N PHE A 208 -7.41 -8.02 -7.96
CA PHE A 208 -7.71 -9.33 -8.56
C PHE A 208 -7.27 -10.43 -7.61
N ASP A 209 -8.19 -11.23 -7.04
CA ASP A 209 -7.79 -12.30 -6.10
C ASP A 209 -7.88 -13.70 -6.70
N SER A 210 -8.91 -13.97 -7.51
CA SER A 210 -9.23 -15.30 -8.02
C SER A 210 -10.31 -15.22 -9.11
N PHE A 211 -10.47 -16.32 -9.85
CA PHE A 211 -11.65 -16.60 -10.68
C PHE A 211 -12.68 -17.48 -9.99
N ASP A 212 -12.43 -17.89 -8.74
CA ASP A 212 -13.34 -18.70 -7.94
C ASP A 212 -14.33 -17.83 -7.15
N ALA A 213 -15.63 -18.07 -7.36
CA ALA A 213 -16.72 -17.31 -6.74
C ALA A 213 -16.73 -17.40 -5.20
N GLY A 214 -16.33 -18.56 -4.64
CA GLY A 214 -16.26 -18.77 -3.20
C GLY A 214 -15.12 -17.98 -2.55
N VAL A 215 -13.98 -17.89 -3.23
CA VAL A 215 -12.86 -17.02 -2.82
C VAL A 215 -13.28 -15.55 -2.86
N LEU A 216 -13.92 -15.12 -3.96
CA LEU A 216 -14.35 -13.73 -4.12
C LEU A 216 -15.42 -13.33 -3.10
N THR A 217 -16.39 -14.21 -2.83
CA THR A 217 -17.42 -13.96 -1.81
C THR A 217 -16.80 -13.83 -0.42
N ARG A 218 -15.81 -14.68 -0.09
CA ARG A 218 -15.11 -14.63 1.21
C ARG A 218 -14.28 -13.36 1.38
N LEU A 219 -13.54 -12.96 0.36
CA LEU A 219 -12.60 -11.83 0.44
C LEU A 219 -13.27 -10.48 0.17
N ARG A 220 -14.27 -10.44 -0.73
CA ARG A 220 -14.89 -9.21 -1.24
C ARG A 220 -16.37 -9.05 -0.88
N GLY A 221 -16.99 -10.09 -0.34
CA GLY A 221 -18.39 -10.08 0.11
C GLY A 221 -19.40 -10.44 -0.97
N GLU A 222 -18.99 -10.61 -2.22
CA GLU A 222 -19.86 -10.99 -3.34
C GLU A 222 -19.09 -11.72 -4.45
N ASP A 223 -19.83 -12.38 -5.36
CA ASP A 223 -19.25 -13.02 -6.55
C ASP A 223 -18.93 -11.97 -7.62
N LEU A 224 -17.63 -11.74 -7.83
CA LEU A 224 -17.09 -10.79 -8.80
C LEU A 224 -16.48 -11.48 -10.03
N THR A 225 -16.74 -12.78 -10.24
CA THR A 225 -16.06 -13.58 -11.27
C THR A 225 -16.22 -12.97 -12.66
N GLU A 226 -17.45 -12.59 -13.03
CA GLU A 226 -17.73 -11.97 -14.33
C GLU A 226 -17.18 -10.55 -14.44
N VAL A 227 -17.12 -9.82 -13.33
CA VAL A 227 -16.48 -8.49 -13.28
C VAL A 227 -14.99 -8.63 -13.60
N ARG A 228 -14.29 -9.59 -13.00
CA ARG A 228 -12.84 -9.81 -13.26
C ARG A 228 -12.57 -10.13 -14.72
N LYS A 229 -13.31 -11.08 -15.30
CA LYS A 229 -13.15 -11.47 -16.71
C LYS A 229 -13.39 -10.29 -17.65
N LYS A 230 -14.50 -9.57 -17.46
CA LYS A 230 -14.87 -8.43 -18.31
C LYS A 230 -13.92 -7.25 -18.14
N ALA A 231 -13.49 -6.94 -16.92
CA ALA A 231 -12.53 -5.86 -16.68
C ALA A 231 -11.22 -6.10 -17.43
N ILE A 232 -10.66 -7.31 -17.33
CA ILE A 232 -9.43 -7.69 -18.05
C ILE A 232 -9.65 -7.62 -19.57
N ALA A 233 -10.75 -8.18 -20.08
CA ALA A 233 -11.06 -8.15 -21.50
C ALA A 233 -11.19 -6.72 -22.05
N ASN A 234 -11.90 -5.85 -21.33
CA ASN A 234 -12.09 -4.46 -21.71
C ASN A 234 -10.78 -3.66 -21.67
N LEU A 235 -9.94 -3.86 -20.64
CA LEU A 235 -8.61 -3.22 -20.58
C LEU A 235 -7.69 -3.68 -21.72
N ASN A 236 -7.71 -4.97 -22.04
CA ASN A 236 -6.94 -5.53 -23.15
C ASN A 236 -7.37 -4.98 -24.50
N GLN A 237 -8.66 -4.69 -24.70
CA GLN A 237 -9.17 -4.13 -25.96
C GLN A 237 -8.51 -2.79 -26.31
N PHE A 238 -8.17 -1.98 -25.32
CA PHE A 238 -7.50 -0.69 -25.50
C PHE A 238 -6.00 -0.73 -25.13
N ASN A 239 -5.47 -1.92 -24.84
CA ASN A 239 -4.08 -2.15 -24.39
C ASN A 239 -3.67 -1.23 -23.22
N VAL A 240 -4.57 -1.04 -22.25
CA VAL A 240 -4.29 -0.22 -21.06
C VAL A 240 -3.34 -0.99 -20.13
N SER A 241 -2.21 -0.37 -19.76
CA SER A 241 -1.26 -0.96 -18.81
C SER A 241 -1.98 -1.33 -17.51
N THR A 242 -1.81 -2.57 -17.07
CA THR A 242 -2.56 -3.12 -15.94
C THR A 242 -1.69 -4.01 -15.06
N THR A 243 -1.62 -3.70 -13.77
CA THR A 243 -1.05 -4.57 -12.73
C THR A 243 -2.16 -5.26 -11.97
N LEU A 244 -2.08 -6.60 -11.83
CA LEU A 244 -3.02 -7.40 -11.05
C LEU A 244 -2.56 -7.53 -9.59
N VAL A 245 -3.48 -7.31 -8.65
CA VAL A 245 -3.14 -7.15 -7.23
C VAL A 245 -3.99 -8.07 -6.37
N VAL A 246 -3.32 -9.01 -5.71
CA VAL A 246 -3.94 -10.14 -5.02
C VAL A 246 -3.89 -9.96 -3.51
N THR A 247 -5.03 -10.12 -2.84
CA THR A 247 -5.05 -10.38 -1.39
C THR A 247 -4.94 -11.87 -1.13
N LEU A 248 -3.89 -12.29 -0.41
CA LEU A 248 -3.70 -13.69 -0.02
C LEU A 248 -4.24 -13.94 1.39
N GLN A 249 -5.03 -15.00 1.52
CA GLN A 249 -5.53 -15.50 2.80
C GLN A 249 -5.14 -16.97 2.95
N LYS A 250 -4.63 -17.35 4.12
CA LYS A 250 -4.36 -18.76 4.43
C LYS A 250 -5.70 -19.52 4.47
N GLY A 251 -5.79 -20.59 3.67
CA GLY A 251 -6.93 -21.52 3.63
C GLY A 251 -7.06 -22.38 4.88
#